data_AF-L8TRB7-F1
#
_entry.id   AF-L8TRB7-F1
#
_cell.length_a   1.000
_cell.length_b   1.000
_cell.length_c   1.000
_cell.angle_alpha   90.00
_cell.angle_beta   90.00
_cell.angle_gamma   90.00
#
_symmetry.space_group_name_H-M   'P 1'
#
loop_
_entity.id
_entity.type
_entity.pdbx_description
1 polymer ?
#
loop_
_entity_poly.entity_id
_entity_poly.type
_entity_poly.pdbx_seq_one_letter_code
_entity_poly.pdbx_strand_id
1 'polypeptide(L)'
;MVVNSNTIRAKNRTARWLTEAFQPPVVVSIQLLVSPLTEDGFPGTMVYGALAAVFVCVLPLILLLVLVRLGKVTDHHVSDRKQRAPVLLMALGSILAGLLVLEAAGAPRSVVAMVLAVVGGVVVLAAVSPFWKMSGHAAAISCSTVIAVLMLGPAWAPLLLLVPAVGWSRVVLRAHTVAQVVAGSLFGGVVMAGIWWMLQGLMAP
;
A
#
# COMPACT_ATOMS: atom_id res chain seq x y z
N MET A 1 -7.05 -39.12 -12.06
CA MET A 1 -6.11 -38.56 -11.06
C MET A 1 -6.62 -37.18 -10.64
N VAL A 2 -7.32 -37.10 -9.51
CA VAL A 2 -7.74 -35.80 -8.95
C VAL A 2 -6.52 -35.18 -8.31
N VAL A 3 -5.94 -34.17 -8.95
CA VAL A 3 -4.86 -33.37 -8.33
C VAL A 3 -5.47 -32.67 -7.13
N ASN A 4 -5.12 -33.15 -5.94
CA ASN A 4 -5.61 -32.63 -4.68
C ASN A 4 -5.17 -31.16 -4.53
N SER A 5 -6.12 -30.22 -4.66
CA SER A 5 -5.88 -28.77 -4.63
C SER A 5 -5.18 -28.29 -3.35
N ASN A 6 -5.26 -29.08 -2.26
CA ASN A 6 -4.55 -28.84 -1.01
C ASN A 6 -3.03 -29.07 -1.09
N THR A 7 -2.54 -29.93 -2.01
CA THR A 7 -1.09 -30.17 -2.18
C THR A 7 -0.36 -29.05 -2.91
N ILE A 8 -1.05 -28.32 -3.79
CA ILE A 8 -0.51 -27.13 -4.48
C ILE A 8 -0.37 -25.96 -3.48
N ARG A 9 -1.35 -25.79 -2.58
CA ARG A 9 -1.36 -24.72 -1.58
C ARG A 9 -0.24 -24.87 -0.54
N ALA A 10 0.21 -26.10 -0.27
CA ALA A 10 1.25 -26.41 0.71
C ALA A 10 2.70 -26.26 0.19
N LYS A 11 2.94 -26.28 -1.14
CA LYS A 11 4.31 -26.41 -1.68
C LYS A 11 5.08 -25.11 -1.96
N ASN A 12 4.44 -23.96 -2.07
CA ASN A 12 5.13 -22.73 -2.50
C ASN A 12 5.48 -21.79 -1.32
N ARG A 13 6.39 -22.25 -0.45
CA ARG A 13 6.83 -21.53 0.75
C ARG A 13 7.37 -20.13 0.42
N THR A 14 8.11 -20.00 -0.68
CA THR A 14 8.63 -18.71 -1.17
C THR A 14 7.52 -17.73 -1.51
N ALA A 15 6.47 -18.16 -2.20
CA ALA A 15 5.34 -17.29 -2.53
C ALA A 15 4.59 -16.79 -1.28
N ARG A 16 4.44 -17.64 -0.25
CA ARG A 16 3.84 -17.23 1.02
C ARG A 16 4.71 -16.21 1.74
N TRP A 17 6.01 -16.49 1.84
CA TRP A 17 6.96 -15.56 2.46
C TRP A 17 6.98 -14.21 1.75
N LEU A 18 7.02 -14.17 0.41
CA LEU A 18 6.91 -12.93 -0.35
C LEU A 18 5.60 -12.18 -0.07
N THR A 19 4.49 -12.90 0.00
CA THR A 19 3.19 -12.31 0.34
C THR A 19 3.20 -11.70 1.73
N GLU A 20 3.76 -12.38 2.74
CA GLU A 20 3.78 -11.95 4.13
C GLU A 20 4.77 -10.79 4.35
N ALA A 21 5.95 -10.87 3.75
CA ALA A 21 6.98 -9.84 3.85
C ALA A 21 6.56 -8.53 3.13
N PHE A 22 5.87 -8.65 1.99
CA PHE A 22 5.43 -7.51 1.19
C PHE A 22 3.92 -7.27 1.30
N GLN A 23 3.35 -7.51 2.48
CA GLN A 23 1.98 -7.08 2.75
C GLN A 23 1.88 -5.54 2.63
N PRO A 24 0.76 -5.01 2.09
CA PRO A 24 0.61 -3.58 1.89
C PRO A 24 0.90 -2.73 3.14
N PRO A 25 0.45 -3.08 4.36
CA PRO A 25 0.79 -2.32 5.56
C PRO A 25 2.29 -2.25 5.83
N VAL A 26 3.04 -3.32 5.56
CA VAL A 26 4.50 -3.37 5.76
C VAL A 26 5.20 -2.47 4.76
N VAL A 27 4.89 -2.65 3.46
CA VAL A 27 5.51 -1.87 2.38
C VAL A 27 5.24 -0.38 2.54
N VAL A 28 3.98 0.00 2.80
CA VAL A 28 3.58 1.40 2.96
C VAL A 28 4.19 2.01 4.23
N SER A 29 4.28 1.27 5.34
CA SER A 29 4.93 1.78 6.56
C SER A 29 6.42 2.05 6.35
N ILE A 30 7.13 1.14 5.68
CA ILE A 30 8.54 1.34 5.33
C ILE A 30 8.68 2.56 4.43
N GLN A 31 7.83 2.67 3.39
CA GLN A 31 7.86 3.81 2.48
C GLN A 31 7.65 5.14 3.22
N LEU A 32 6.72 5.19 4.19
CA LEU A 32 6.45 6.39 4.99
C LEU A 32 7.63 6.74 5.90
N LEU A 33 8.26 5.75 6.54
CA LEU A 33 9.47 5.96 7.35
C LEU A 33 10.66 6.49 6.53
N VAL A 34 10.75 6.06 5.27
CA VAL A 34 11.82 6.39 4.32
C VAL A 34 11.54 7.72 3.59
N SER A 35 10.28 8.17 3.54
CA SER A 35 9.90 9.39 2.81
C SER A 35 10.65 10.68 3.20
N PRO A 36 11.03 10.95 4.47
CA PRO A 36 11.81 12.13 4.83
C PRO A 36 13.32 11.99 4.64
N LEU A 37 13.82 10.94 4.00
CA LEU A 37 15.27 10.72 3.81
C LEU A 37 16.00 11.87 3.11
N THR A 38 15.31 12.60 2.24
CA THR A 38 15.87 13.71 1.47
C THR A 38 15.55 15.08 2.07
N GLU A 39 14.90 15.11 3.24
CA GLU A 39 14.51 16.34 3.93
C GLU A 39 15.57 16.74 4.96
N ASP A 40 15.72 18.04 5.17
CA ASP A 40 16.60 18.58 6.22
C ASP A 40 16.15 18.08 7.61
N GLY A 41 17.12 17.77 8.48
CA GLY A 41 16.84 17.28 9.83
C GLY A 41 16.62 15.77 9.94
N PHE A 42 16.82 15.00 8.87
CA PHE A 42 16.94 13.54 8.98
C PHE A 42 18.14 13.16 9.89
N PRO A 43 18.03 12.15 10.79
CA PRO A 43 16.90 11.22 10.99
C PRO A 43 15.78 11.70 11.92
N GLY A 44 15.86 12.90 12.50
CA GLY A 44 14.85 13.42 13.42
C GLY A 44 13.46 13.51 12.81
N THR A 45 13.37 13.81 11.51
CA THR A 45 12.12 13.86 10.74
C THR A 45 11.46 12.50 10.49
N MET A 46 12.15 11.39 10.77
CA MET A 46 11.59 10.03 10.66
C MET A 46 10.38 9.81 11.58
N VAL A 47 10.27 10.58 12.68
CA VAL A 47 9.12 10.54 13.59
C VAL A 47 7.79 10.86 12.87
N TYR A 48 7.82 11.76 11.88
CA TYR A 48 6.64 12.11 11.09
C TYR A 48 6.23 10.95 10.18
N GLY A 49 7.21 10.26 9.58
CA GLY A 49 6.96 9.02 8.82
C GLY A 49 6.37 7.90 9.69
N ALA A 50 6.86 7.76 10.93
CA ALA A 50 6.31 6.80 11.90
C ALA A 50 4.88 7.16 12.30
N LEU A 51 4.62 8.43 12.58
CA LEU A 51 3.29 8.95 12.88
C LEU A 51 2.32 8.71 11.71
N ALA A 52 2.76 8.98 10.48
CA ALA A 52 2.00 8.67 9.28
C ALA A 52 1.69 7.17 9.19
N ALA A 53 2.67 6.29 9.41
CA ALA A 53 2.47 4.83 9.37
C ALA A 53 1.42 4.36 10.41
N VAL A 54 1.33 5.01 11.57
CA VAL A 54 0.29 4.72 12.56
C VAL A 54 -1.10 4.99 11.97
N PHE A 55 -1.34 6.16 11.39
CA PHE A 55 -2.66 6.52 10.86
C PHE A 55 -2.99 5.85 9.53
N VAL A 56 -1.98 5.56 8.70
CA VAL A 56 -2.18 4.98 7.37
C VAL A 56 -2.27 3.46 7.40
N CYS A 57 -1.56 2.80 8.31
CA CYS A 57 -1.44 1.33 8.32
C CYS A 57 -1.94 0.72 9.62
N VAL A 58 -1.39 1.12 10.77
CA VAL A 58 -1.62 0.43 12.05
C VAL A 58 -3.07 0.61 12.53
N LEU A 59 -3.55 1.85 12.59
CA LEU A 59 -4.88 2.17 13.09
C LEU A 59 -5.98 1.57 12.18
N PRO A 60 -5.95 1.73 10.84
CA PRO A 60 -6.93 1.07 9.96
C PRO A 60 -6.94 -0.46 10.09
N LEU A 61 -5.77 -1.09 10.25
CA LEU A 61 -5.66 -2.53 10.44
C LEU A 61 -6.28 -2.96 11.78
N ILE A 62 -5.98 -2.26 12.87
CA ILE A 62 -6.58 -2.54 14.18
C ILE A 62 -8.10 -2.40 14.10
N LEU A 63 -8.61 -1.31 13.50
CA LEU A 63 -10.05 -1.09 13.34
C LEU A 63 -10.71 -2.21 12.53
N LEU A 64 -10.08 -2.63 11.41
CA LEU A 64 -10.56 -3.75 10.62
C LEU A 64 -10.60 -5.06 11.43
N LEU A 65 -9.55 -5.38 12.17
CA LEU A 65 -9.50 -6.58 13.02
C LEU A 65 -10.56 -6.55 14.12
N VAL A 66 -10.83 -5.37 14.71
CA VAL A 66 -11.92 -5.18 15.66
C VAL A 66 -13.27 -5.42 14.99
N LEU A 67 -13.52 -4.87 13.79
CA LEU A 67 -14.77 -5.10 13.04
C LEU A 67 -14.98 -6.58 12.70
N VAL A 68 -13.92 -7.31 12.37
CA VAL A 68 -13.97 -8.76 12.14
C VAL A 68 -14.32 -9.50 13.43
N ARG A 69 -13.70 -9.15 14.57
CA ARG A 69 -14.01 -9.75 15.88
C ARG A 69 -15.44 -9.49 16.33
N LEU A 70 -15.99 -8.31 15.98
CA LEU A 70 -17.38 -7.95 16.25
C LEU A 70 -18.39 -8.56 15.25
N GLY A 71 -17.93 -9.35 14.27
CA GLY A 71 -18.79 -9.95 13.24
C GLY A 71 -19.37 -8.96 12.22
N LYS A 72 -18.88 -7.71 12.20
CA LYS A 72 -19.33 -6.65 11.26
C LYS A 72 -18.68 -6.78 9.88
N VAL A 73 -17.52 -7.44 9.80
CA VAL A 73 -16.80 -7.74 8.56
C VAL A 73 -16.48 -9.24 8.54
N THR A 74 -16.66 -9.88 7.39
CA THR A 74 -16.58 -11.34 7.25
C THR A 74 -15.19 -11.87 7.60
N ASP A 75 -14.15 -11.22 7.09
CA ASP A 75 -12.75 -11.60 7.33
C ASP A 75 -11.81 -10.44 7.01
N HIS A 76 -10.56 -10.54 7.45
CA HIS A 76 -9.57 -9.47 7.27
C HIS A 76 -9.14 -9.24 5.80
N HIS A 77 -9.39 -10.18 4.87
CA HIS A 77 -9.21 -9.93 3.44
C HIS A 77 -10.41 -9.23 2.79
N VAL A 78 -11.47 -8.96 3.57
CA VAL A 78 -12.71 -8.34 3.12
C VAL A 78 -13.25 -9.04 1.87
N SER A 79 -13.50 -10.35 2.02
CA SER A 79 -13.89 -11.21 0.90
C SER A 79 -15.22 -10.76 0.28
N ASP A 80 -16.16 -10.31 1.11
CA ASP A 80 -17.42 -9.71 0.65
C ASP A 80 -17.16 -8.34 -0.01
N ARG A 81 -17.50 -8.27 -1.30
CA ARG A 81 -17.34 -7.07 -2.12
C ARG A 81 -18.15 -5.88 -1.60
N LYS A 82 -19.29 -6.11 -0.93
CA LYS A 82 -20.11 -5.05 -0.34
C LYS A 82 -19.43 -4.36 0.84
N GLN A 83 -18.53 -5.06 1.53
CA GLN A 83 -17.81 -4.55 2.71
C GLN A 83 -16.55 -3.74 2.34
N ARG A 84 -16.07 -3.85 1.09
CA ARG A 84 -14.79 -3.22 0.66
C ARG A 84 -14.83 -1.71 0.70
N ALA A 85 -15.82 -1.07 0.08
CA ALA A 85 -15.93 0.39 0.10
C ALA A 85 -16.07 0.94 1.53
N PRO A 86 -16.95 0.41 2.40
CA PRO A 86 -17.02 0.84 3.80
C PRO A 86 -15.69 0.74 4.55
N VAL A 87 -14.96 -0.37 4.40
CA VAL A 87 -13.64 -0.55 5.04
C VAL A 87 -12.60 0.44 4.49
N LEU A 88 -12.60 0.68 3.17
CA LEU A 88 -11.70 1.66 2.55
C LEU A 88 -12.04 3.10 2.97
N LEU A 89 -13.32 3.45 3.12
CA LEU A 89 -13.75 4.76 3.60
C LEU A 89 -13.41 4.97 5.08
N MET A 90 -13.51 3.93 5.90
CA MET A 90 -13.02 3.96 7.29
C MET A 90 -11.50 4.20 7.33
N ALA A 91 -10.73 3.49 6.50
CA ALA A 91 -9.30 3.72 6.38
C ALA A 91 -8.99 5.14 5.91
N LEU A 92 -9.73 5.65 4.92
CA LEU A 92 -9.62 7.02 4.43
C LEU A 92 -9.85 8.04 5.56
N GLY A 93 -10.86 7.85 6.40
CA GLY A 93 -11.09 8.72 7.57
C GLY A 93 -9.90 8.75 8.53
N SER A 94 -9.29 7.59 8.81
CA SER A 94 -8.06 7.50 9.63
C SER A 94 -6.88 8.24 8.99
N ILE A 95 -6.70 8.06 7.68
CA ILE A 95 -5.61 8.70 6.92
C ILE A 95 -5.78 10.22 6.93
N LEU A 96 -7.00 10.72 6.70
CA LEU A 96 -7.29 12.17 6.71
C LEU A 96 -7.09 12.77 8.10
N ALA A 97 -7.48 12.07 9.16
CA ALA A 97 -7.19 12.51 10.53
C ALA A 97 -5.67 12.59 10.78
N GLY A 98 -4.92 11.57 10.33
CA GLY A 98 -3.46 11.58 10.42
C GLY A 98 -2.81 12.72 9.63
N LEU A 99 -3.33 13.02 8.44
CA LEU A 99 -2.87 14.15 7.62
C LEU A 99 -3.04 15.48 8.37
N LEU A 100 -4.21 15.72 8.99
CA LEU A 100 -4.44 16.94 9.78
C LEU A 100 -3.47 17.05 10.97
N VAL A 101 -3.18 15.93 11.63
CA VAL A 101 -2.20 15.88 12.73
C VAL A 101 -0.79 16.18 12.23
N LEU A 102 -0.39 15.63 11.08
CA LEU A 102 0.92 15.86 10.47
C LEU A 102 1.09 17.32 10.05
N GLU A 103 0.08 17.91 9.42
CA GLU A 103 0.06 19.33 9.05
C GLU A 103 0.21 20.22 10.29
N ALA A 104 -0.57 19.95 11.34
CA ALA A 104 -0.49 20.70 12.60
C ALA A 104 0.88 20.55 13.30
N ALA A 105 1.55 19.41 13.10
CA ALA A 105 2.88 19.14 13.66
C ALA A 105 4.04 19.67 12.80
N GLY A 106 3.75 20.32 11.67
CA GLY A 106 4.76 20.84 10.75
C GLY A 106 5.56 19.73 10.05
N ALA A 107 4.89 18.64 9.68
CA ALA A 107 5.55 17.51 9.01
C ALA A 107 6.25 17.94 7.71
N PRO A 108 7.39 17.32 7.36
CA PRO A 108 8.06 17.59 6.09
C PRO A 108 7.17 17.30 4.89
N ARG A 109 7.38 18.06 3.81
CA ARG A 109 6.57 18.02 2.60
C ARG A 109 6.58 16.63 1.97
N SER A 110 7.73 15.94 1.98
CA SER A 110 7.83 14.58 1.45
C SER A 110 6.88 13.57 2.13
N VAL A 111 6.67 13.70 3.44
CA VAL A 111 5.76 12.84 4.22
C VAL A 111 4.32 13.17 3.86
N VAL A 112 3.97 14.45 3.81
CA VAL A 112 2.64 14.94 3.43
C VAL A 112 2.28 14.49 2.01
N ALA A 113 3.18 14.69 1.04
CA ALA A 113 3.00 14.27 -0.34
C ALA A 113 2.79 12.75 -0.45
N MET A 114 3.53 11.96 0.34
CA MET A 114 3.34 10.50 0.41
C MET A 114 1.94 10.14 0.92
N VAL A 115 1.48 10.77 2.01
CA VAL A 115 0.16 10.52 2.57
C VAL A 115 -0.95 10.92 1.60
N LEU A 116 -0.81 12.05 0.91
CA LEU A 116 -1.77 12.50 -0.12
C LEU A 116 -1.81 11.56 -1.34
N ALA A 117 -0.66 11.02 -1.76
CA ALA A 117 -0.64 9.99 -2.80
C ALA A 117 -1.37 8.71 -2.36
N VAL A 118 -1.24 8.32 -1.08
CA VAL A 118 -2.02 7.22 -0.51
C VAL A 118 -3.52 7.57 -0.46
N VAL A 119 -3.90 8.79 -0.07
CA VAL A 119 -5.30 9.27 -0.11
C VAL A 119 -5.89 9.11 -1.52
N GLY A 120 -5.20 9.63 -2.54
CA GLY A 120 -5.64 9.48 -3.94
C GLY A 120 -5.77 8.01 -4.34
N GLY A 121 -4.81 7.19 -3.93
CA GLY A 121 -4.84 5.74 -4.13
C GLY A 121 -6.08 5.07 -3.51
N VAL A 122 -6.36 5.37 -2.24
CA VAL A 122 -7.50 4.81 -1.50
C VAL A 122 -8.83 5.29 -2.08
N VAL A 123 -8.93 6.55 -2.51
CA VAL A 123 -10.14 7.08 -3.16
C VAL A 123 -10.46 6.32 -4.44
N VAL A 124 -9.47 6.13 -5.32
CA VAL A 124 -9.67 5.37 -6.57
C VAL A 124 -9.98 3.90 -6.27
N LEU A 125 -9.29 3.28 -5.31
CA LEU A 125 -9.60 1.91 -4.89
C LEU A 125 -11.00 1.78 -4.30
N ALA A 126 -11.47 2.75 -3.50
CA ALA A 126 -12.81 2.76 -2.94
C ALA A 126 -13.87 2.88 -4.03
N ALA A 127 -13.61 3.65 -5.08
CA ALA A 127 -14.49 3.78 -6.24
C ALA A 127 -14.53 2.52 -7.12
N VAL A 128 -13.40 1.86 -7.34
CA VAL A 128 -13.30 0.71 -8.26
C VAL A 128 -13.56 -0.64 -7.59
N SER A 129 -13.19 -0.81 -6.32
CA SER A 129 -13.32 -2.09 -5.59
C SER A 129 -14.74 -2.67 -5.50
N PRO A 130 -15.83 -1.86 -5.54
CA PRO A 130 -17.19 -2.36 -5.65
C PRO A 130 -17.56 -2.86 -7.04
N PHE A 131 -16.70 -2.72 -8.05
CA PHE A 131 -16.89 -3.18 -9.43
C PHE A 131 -15.93 -4.31 -9.80
N TRP A 132 -14.65 -4.14 -9.46
CA TRP A 132 -13.59 -5.06 -9.85
C TRP A 132 -12.44 -5.04 -8.83
N LYS A 133 -11.80 -6.20 -8.62
CA LYS A 133 -10.75 -6.35 -7.59
C LYS A 133 -9.36 -6.17 -8.21
N MET A 134 -8.66 -5.10 -7.88
CA MET A 134 -7.23 -4.98 -8.18
C MET A 134 -6.37 -5.68 -7.12
N SER A 135 -5.10 -5.98 -7.44
CA SER A 135 -4.16 -6.47 -6.43
C SER A 135 -3.53 -5.33 -5.64
N GLY A 136 -3.94 -5.17 -4.39
CA GLY A 136 -3.35 -4.18 -3.47
C GLY A 136 -1.87 -4.45 -3.14
N HIS A 137 -1.42 -5.71 -3.17
CA HIS A 137 0.01 -6.02 -3.01
C HIS A 137 0.81 -5.52 -4.21
N ALA A 138 0.32 -5.74 -5.43
CA ALA A 138 0.96 -5.26 -6.65
C ALA A 138 0.98 -3.73 -6.71
N ALA A 139 -0.11 -3.08 -6.30
CA ALA A 139 -0.19 -1.62 -6.21
C ALA A 139 0.80 -1.04 -5.18
N ALA A 140 0.83 -1.60 -3.95
CA ALA A 140 1.73 -1.11 -2.91
C ALA A 140 3.21 -1.26 -3.30
N ILE A 141 3.62 -2.43 -3.79
CA ILE A 141 5.03 -2.66 -4.14
C ILE A 141 5.46 -1.87 -5.37
N SER A 142 4.61 -1.74 -6.39
CA SER A 142 4.94 -0.93 -7.58
C SER A 142 5.05 0.55 -7.24
N CYS A 143 4.10 1.10 -6.47
CA CYS A 143 4.16 2.48 -6.00
C CYS A 143 5.44 2.75 -5.20
N SER A 144 5.72 1.92 -4.18
CA SER A 144 6.89 2.07 -3.31
C SER A 144 8.21 1.98 -4.10
N THR A 145 8.36 0.99 -4.96
CA THR A 145 9.60 0.79 -5.73
C THR A 145 9.80 1.87 -6.78
N VAL A 146 8.75 2.32 -7.49
CA VAL A 146 8.85 3.45 -8.43
C VAL A 146 9.22 4.73 -7.70
N ILE A 147 8.56 5.06 -6.58
CA ILE A 147 8.90 6.27 -5.81
C ILE A 147 10.33 6.19 -5.28
N ALA A 148 10.78 5.02 -4.79
CA ALA A 148 12.15 4.84 -4.33
C ALA A 148 13.18 5.12 -5.44
N VAL A 149 12.93 4.65 -6.66
CA VAL A 149 13.80 4.93 -7.82
C VAL A 149 13.78 6.42 -8.19
N LEU A 150 12.61 7.06 -8.19
CA LEU A 150 12.49 8.49 -8.49
C LEU A 150 13.18 9.37 -7.44
N MET A 151 13.13 8.95 -6.17
CA MET A 151 13.68 9.70 -5.04
C MET A 151 15.19 9.47 -4.84
N LEU A 152 15.66 8.23 -5.00
CA LEU A 152 17.05 7.84 -4.71
C LEU A 152 17.91 7.67 -5.96
N GLY A 153 17.31 7.75 -7.15
CA GLY A 153 17.99 7.68 -8.44
C GLY A 153 18.04 6.29 -9.07
N PRO A 154 18.55 6.20 -10.32
CA PRO A 154 18.47 5.00 -11.17
C PRO A 154 19.25 3.80 -10.63
N ALA A 155 20.23 4.00 -9.74
CA ALA A 155 20.95 2.90 -9.09
C ALA A 155 20.01 1.96 -8.29
N TRP A 156 18.84 2.45 -7.88
CA TRP A 156 17.83 1.68 -7.16
C TRP A 156 16.83 0.96 -8.08
N ALA A 157 16.98 1.06 -9.40
CA ALA A 157 16.13 0.36 -10.38
C ALA A 157 15.99 -1.17 -10.16
N PRO A 158 16.99 -1.90 -9.61
CA PRO A 158 16.81 -3.30 -9.26
C PRO A 158 15.62 -3.59 -8.32
N LEU A 159 15.18 -2.63 -7.51
CA LEU A 159 13.99 -2.78 -6.67
C LEU A 159 12.71 -3.07 -7.48
N LEU A 160 12.64 -2.62 -8.74
CA LEU A 160 11.48 -2.88 -9.62
C LEU A 160 11.26 -4.38 -9.88
N LEU A 161 12.28 -5.23 -9.70
CA LEU A 161 12.15 -6.68 -9.78
C LEU A 161 11.25 -7.27 -8.68
N LEU A 162 11.00 -6.53 -7.60
CA LEU A 162 10.05 -6.93 -6.57
C LEU A 162 8.61 -6.92 -7.09
N VAL A 163 8.28 -6.10 -8.09
CA VAL A 163 6.92 -6.03 -8.66
C VAL A 163 6.51 -7.36 -9.30
N PRO A 164 7.26 -7.93 -10.26
CA PRO A 164 6.92 -9.25 -10.81
C PRO A 164 7.10 -10.37 -9.77
N ALA A 165 8.03 -10.27 -8.82
CA ALA A 165 8.21 -11.30 -7.78
C ALA A 165 6.97 -11.39 -6.84
N VAL A 166 6.52 -10.25 -6.32
CA VAL A 166 5.30 -10.17 -5.51
C VAL A 166 4.09 -10.52 -6.36
N GLY A 167 3.99 -10.00 -7.59
CA GLY A 167 2.92 -10.31 -8.53
C GLY A 167 2.77 -11.81 -8.80
N TRP A 168 3.88 -12.49 -9.07
CA TRP A 168 3.95 -13.94 -9.24
C TRP A 168 3.42 -14.67 -8.01
N SER A 169 3.81 -14.24 -6.81
CA SER A 169 3.32 -14.84 -5.57
C SER A 169 1.80 -14.78 -5.46
N ARG A 170 1.17 -13.67 -5.91
CA ARG A 170 -0.29 -13.49 -5.86
C ARG A 170 -1.02 -14.40 -6.84
N VAL A 171 -0.46 -14.60 -8.03
CA VAL A 171 -1.05 -15.47 -9.07
C VAL A 171 -0.91 -16.94 -8.69
N VAL A 172 0.29 -17.37 -8.26
CA VAL A 172 0.55 -18.77 -7.90
C VAL A 172 -0.22 -19.21 -6.66
N LEU A 173 -0.39 -18.32 -5.68
CA LEU A 173 -1.25 -18.57 -4.52
C LEU A 173 -2.75 -18.46 -4.84
N ARG A 174 -3.10 -18.18 -6.11
CA ARG A 174 -4.48 -18.00 -6.61
C ARG A 174 -5.25 -16.91 -5.86
N ALA A 175 -4.54 -15.92 -5.32
CA ALA A 175 -5.15 -14.78 -4.65
C ALA A 175 -5.69 -13.75 -5.66
N HIS A 176 -5.07 -13.68 -6.84
CA HIS A 176 -5.43 -12.77 -7.93
C HIS A 176 -5.16 -13.38 -9.30
N THR A 177 -5.84 -12.90 -10.34
CA THR A 177 -5.51 -13.21 -11.73
C THR A 177 -4.36 -12.32 -12.23
N VAL A 178 -3.73 -12.70 -13.35
CA VAL A 178 -2.67 -11.88 -13.98
C VAL A 178 -3.18 -10.47 -14.30
N ALA A 179 -4.39 -10.34 -14.86
CA ALA A 179 -4.99 -9.04 -15.17
C ALA A 179 -5.15 -8.16 -13.92
N GLN A 180 -5.55 -8.73 -12.78
CA GLN A 180 -5.68 -8.01 -11.51
C GLN A 180 -4.33 -7.55 -10.95
N VAL A 181 -3.28 -8.32 -11.16
CA VAL A 181 -1.90 -7.96 -10.79
C VAL A 181 -1.39 -6.85 -11.69
N VAL A 182 -1.51 -6.98 -13.01
CA VAL A 182 -1.07 -5.96 -13.98
C VAL A 182 -1.77 -4.62 -13.73
N ALA A 183 -3.10 -4.62 -13.58
CA ALA A 183 -3.84 -3.39 -13.29
C ALA A 183 -3.43 -2.79 -11.94
N GLY A 184 -3.21 -3.62 -10.91
CA GLY A 184 -2.69 -3.16 -9.63
C GLY A 184 -1.29 -2.53 -9.75
N SER A 185 -0.38 -3.16 -10.49
CA SER A 185 0.97 -2.65 -10.74
C SER A 185 0.97 -1.32 -11.51
N LEU A 186 0.14 -1.19 -12.55
CA LEU A 186 0.01 0.06 -13.30
C LEU A 186 -0.61 1.15 -12.44
N PHE A 187 -1.64 0.82 -11.66
CA PHE A 187 -2.27 1.76 -10.75
C PHE A 187 -1.29 2.29 -9.69
N GLY A 188 -0.54 1.40 -9.05
CA GLY A 188 0.46 1.82 -8.05
C GLY A 188 1.63 2.57 -8.67
N GLY A 189 2.27 1.99 -9.69
CA GLY A 189 3.50 2.53 -10.28
C GLY A 189 3.31 3.75 -11.19
N VAL A 190 2.12 3.95 -11.76
CA VAL A 190 1.85 5.10 -12.65
C VAL A 190 0.97 6.13 -11.95
N VAL A 191 -0.20 5.72 -11.44
CA VAL A 191 -1.17 6.67 -10.89
C VAL A 191 -0.73 7.17 -9.51
N MET A 192 -0.48 6.28 -8.56
CA MET A 192 -0.11 6.69 -7.20
C MET A 192 1.26 7.36 -7.17
N ALA A 193 2.27 6.76 -7.81
CA ALA A 193 3.59 7.38 -7.91
C ALA A 193 3.58 8.69 -8.71
N GLY A 194 2.73 8.80 -9.75
CA GLY A 194 2.55 10.03 -10.51
C GLY A 194 1.90 11.14 -9.69
N ILE A 195 0.91 10.82 -8.85
CA ILE A 195 0.33 11.78 -7.88
C ILE A 195 1.43 12.28 -6.94
N TRP A 196 2.22 11.37 -6.35
CA TRP A 196 3.34 11.76 -5.48
C TRP A 196 4.33 12.67 -6.20
N TRP A 197 4.76 12.31 -7.42
CA TRP A 197 5.70 13.11 -8.22
C TRP A 197 5.17 14.51 -8.50
N MET A 198 3.89 14.62 -8.90
CA MET A 198 3.24 15.90 -9.14
C MET A 198 3.18 16.75 -7.86
N LEU A 199 2.84 16.16 -6.72
CA LEU A 199 2.79 16.86 -5.43
C LEU A 199 4.17 17.36 -5.00
N GLN A 200 5.23 16.56 -5.18
CA GLN A 200 6.60 17.01 -4.90
C GLN A 200 6.97 18.26 -5.71
N GLY A 201 6.57 18.32 -6.99
CA GLY A 201 6.79 19.49 -7.84
C GLY A 201 5.95 20.71 -7.42
N LEU A 202 4.67 20.50 -7.07
CA LEU A 202 3.76 21.57 -6.64
C LEU A 202 4.11 22.13 -5.25
N MET A 203 4.74 21.32 -4.41
CA MET A 203 5.17 21.68 -3.06
C MET A 203 6.63 22.13 -3.02
N ALA A 204 7.32 22.25 -4.16
CA ALA A 204 8.66 22.84 -4.20
C ALA A 204 8.57 24.34 -3.82
N PRO A 205 9.51 24.86 -3.02
CA PRO A 205 9.55 26.28 -2.64
C PRO A 205 9.82 27.22 -3.83
#